data_AF-A0A2J6HHQ7-F1
#
_entry.id   AF-A0A2J6HHQ7-F1
#
_cell.length_a   1.000
_cell.length_b   1.000
_cell.length_c   1.000
_cell.angle_alpha   90.00
_cell.angle_beta   90.00
_cell.angle_gamma   90.00
#
_symmetry.space_group_name_H-M   'P 1'
#
loop_
_entity.id
_entity.type
_entity.pdbx_description
1 polymer ?
#
loop_
_entity_poly.entity_id
_entity_poly.type
_entity_poly.pdbx_seq_one_letter_code
_entity_poly.pdbx_strand_id
1 'polypeptide(L)'
;MRWLLIISMILSVTLISCKCKEKVKDDNAVVVEQPAVSNGEFVGIVHHNFEESTCTVIEAVAGDEILYLIPVNGLPEELNVDGATIRFNYTALRMPQPEGCTKGIPVELRDVEEE
;
A
#
# COMPACT_ATOMS: atom_id res chain seq x y z
N MET A 1 -8.18 18.01 66.43
CA MET A 1 -8.89 16.89 65.76
C MET A 1 -9.87 17.50 64.76
N ARG A 2 -9.95 16.95 63.54
CA ARG A 2 -10.88 17.29 62.41
C ARG A 2 -10.30 18.03 61.18
N TRP A 3 -8.99 18.28 61.08
CA TRP A 3 -8.40 18.89 59.86
C TRP A 3 -7.14 18.16 59.34
N LEU A 4 -6.99 16.87 59.65
CA LEU A 4 -5.77 16.08 59.36
C LEU A 4 -6.03 14.78 58.55
N LEU A 5 -7.11 14.71 57.77
CA LEU A 5 -7.45 13.48 57.03
C LEU A 5 -7.58 13.66 55.50
N ILE A 6 -7.17 14.78 54.92
CA ILE A 6 -7.49 15.07 53.49
C ILE A 6 -6.26 15.19 52.57
N ILE A 7 -5.02 15.33 53.07
CA ILE A 7 -3.90 15.82 52.20
C ILE A 7 -2.59 15.02 52.30
N SER A 8 -2.58 13.77 52.82
CA SER A 8 -1.28 13.07 53.02
C SER A 8 -1.33 11.56 52.88
N MET A 9 -1.97 11.05 51.82
CA MET A 9 -1.74 9.68 51.35
C MET A 9 -1.62 9.73 49.81
N ILE A 10 -0.46 10.18 49.33
CA ILE A 10 0.52 9.29 48.69
C ILE A 10 -0.03 8.85 47.31
N LEU A 11 0.03 9.70 46.30
CA LEU A 11 1.28 10.04 45.61
C LEU A 11 2.08 8.76 45.24
N SER A 12 1.41 7.79 44.63
CA SER A 12 2.04 6.56 44.13
C SER A 12 1.29 5.99 42.92
N VAL A 13 1.21 6.77 41.84
CA VAL A 13 1.03 6.21 40.50
C VAL A 13 2.10 6.83 39.61
N THR A 14 3.28 6.23 39.69
CA THR A 14 4.46 6.52 38.89
C THR A 14 4.22 6.14 37.44
N LEU A 15 4.27 7.15 36.57
CA LEU A 15 4.80 7.19 35.21
C LEU A 15 5.23 5.83 34.62
N ILE A 16 4.40 5.29 33.72
CA ILE A 16 4.82 4.29 32.74
C ILE A 16 5.49 5.05 31.59
N SER A 17 6.82 5.18 31.64
CA SER A 17 7.62 5.65 30.52
C SER A 17 7.64 4.60 29.41
N CYS A 18 6.82 4.80 28.37
CA CYS A 18 7.00 4.12 27.10
C CYS A 18 8.29 4.61 26.42
N LYS A 19 9.35 3.80 26.51
CA LYS A 19 10.51 3.86 25.62
C LYS A 19 10.05 3.51 24.19
N CYS A 20 9.88 4.50 23.33
CA CYS A 20 9.77 4.28 21.89
C CYS A 20 10.97 4.89 21.17
N LYS A 21 11.93 3.98 20.92
CA LYS A 21 12.90 3.87 19.82
C LYS A 21 13.32 5.16 19.10
N GLU A 22 14.58 5.48 19.35
CA GLU A 22 15.52 6.22 18.51
C GLU A 22 15.34 5.86 17.02
N LYS A 23 15.05 6.87 16.17
CA LYS A 23 15.18 6.74 14.72
C LYS A 23 16.66 6.93 14.39
N VAL A 24 17.35 5.83 14.12
CA VAL A 24 18.66 5.83 13.49
C VAL A 24 18.55 6.58 12.16
N LYS A 25 19.33 7.65 12.03
CA LYS A 25 19.70 8.23 10.74
C LYS A 25 20.67 7.24 10.09
N ASP A 26 20.19 6.47 9.13
CA ASP A 26 21.06 5.81 8.17
C ASP A 26 21.24 6.75 6.98
N ASP A 27 22.29 7.57 7.05
CA ASP A 27 22.92 8.19 5.88
C ASP A 27 23.69 7.07 5.15
N ASN A 28 22.98 6.24 4.40
CA ASN A 28 23.57 5.40 3.38
C ASN A 28 22.93 5.78 2.06
N ALA A 29 23.65 6.62 1.32
CA ALA A 29 23.48 6.79 -0.11
C ALA A 29 23.72 5.42 -0.77
N VAL A 30 22.67 4.61 -0.81
CA VAL A 30 22.60 3.45 -1.67
C VAL A 30 22.51 4.00 -3.08
N VAL A 31 23.63 3.93 -3.79
CA VAL A 31 23.62 3.89 -5.24
C VAL A 31 22.68 2.74 -5.59
N VAL A 32 21.46 3.09 -5.98
CA VAL A 32 20.51 2.15 -6.57
C VAL A 32 21.16 1.74 -7.88
N GLU A 33 21.93 0.64 -7.83
CA GLU A 33 22.17 -0.17 -9.03
C GLU A 33 20.79 -0.44 -9.60
N GLN A 34 20.50 0.16 -10.76
CA GLN A 34 19.30 -0.17 -11.51
C GLN A 34 19.33 -1.69 -11.71
N PRO A 35 18.35 -2.44 -11.17
CA PRO A 35 18.26 -3.84 -11.53
C PRO A 35 18.06 -3.90 -13.04
N ALA A 36 18.81 -4.81 -13.67
CA ALA A 36 18.63 -5.16 -15.06
C ALA A 36 17.13 -5.31 -15.37
N VAL A 37 16.70 -4.83 -16.53
CA VAL A 37 15.32 -4.87 -17.03
C VAL A 37 14.79 -6.30 -16.89
N SER A 38 14.05 -6.53 -15.81
CA SER A 38 13.25 -7.72 -15.58
C SER A 38 11.88 -7.40 -16.15
N ASN A 39 11.51 -8.03 -17.26
CA ASN A 39 10.16 -7.94 -17.79
C ASN A 39 9.18 -8.39 -16.69
N GLY A 40 8.36 -7.44 -16.21
CA GLY A 40 7.28 -7.57 -15.21
C GLY A 40 7.58 -8.44 -13.98
N GLU A 41 7.79 -7.80 -12.83
CA GLU A 41 7.98 -8.46 -11.53
C GLU A 41 6.69 -9.08 -10.98
N PHE A 42 5.53 -8.52 -11.33
CA PHE A 42 4.23 -8.89 -10.79
C PHE A 42 3.36 -9.56 -11.84
N VAL A 43 2.51 -10.48 -11.38
CA VAL A 43 1.44 -11.10 -12.16
C VAL A 43 0.12 -10.76 -11.47
N GLY A 44 -0.90 -10.42 -12.26
CA GLY A 44 -2.22 -10.12 -11.74
C GLY A 44 -3.34 -10.36 -12.73
N ILE A 45 -4.56 -10.39 -12.21
CA ILE A 45 -5.79 -10.63 -12.97
C ILE A 45 -6.57 -9.32 -13.10
N VAL A 46 -7.01 -9.01 -14.31
CA VAL A 46 -7.79 -7.81 -14.63
C VAL A 46 -9.26 -8.02 -14.28
N HIS A 47 -9.88 -7.04 -13.61
CA HIS A 47 -11.29 -7.01 -13.24
C HIS A 47 -11.93 -5.68 -13.65
N HIS A 48 -13.06 -5.70 -14.37
CA HIS A 48 -13.82 -4.49 -14.74
C HIS A 48 -14.98 -4.17 -13.80
N ASN A 49 -15.42 -5.14 -13.00
CA ASN A 49 -16.57 -5.01 -12.09
C ASN A 49 -16.21 -5.48 -10.67
N PHE A 50 -15.10 -4.98 -10.13
CA PHE A 50 -14.66 -5.35 -8.78
C PHE A 50 -15.54 -4.70 -7.72
N GLU A 51 -16.22 -5.50 -6.88
CA GLU A 51 -17.07 -5.02 -5.76
C GLU A 51 -18.04 -3.88 -6.16
N GLU A 52 -18.81 -4.07 -7.25
CA GLU A 52 -19.76 -3.08 -7.80
C GLU A 52 -19.13 -1.76 -8.29
N SER A 53 -17.81 -1.69 -8.41
CA SER A 53 -17.12 -0.56 -9.02
C SER A 53 -17.20 -0.61 -10.55
N THR A 54 -17.11 0.56 -11.18
CA THR A 54 -17.13 0.69 -12.65
C THR A 54 -15.73 0.87 -13.24
N CYS A 55 -14.70 0.61 -12.45
CA CYS A 55 -13.32 0.86 -12.84
C CYS A 55 -12.51 -0.44 -12.95
N THR A 56 -11.47 -0.40 -13.76
CA THR A 56 -10.54 -1.51 -13.88
C THR A 56 -9.70 -1.64 -12.60
N VAL A 57 -9.64 -2.85 -12.06
CA VAL A 57 -8.82 -3.23 -10.90
C VAL A 57 -7.98 -4.44 -11.30
N ILE A 58 -6.73 -4.47 -10.87
CA ILE A 58 -5.85 -5.63 -11.03
C ILE A 58 -5.65 -6.26 -9.66
N GLU A 59 -6.04 -7.53 -9.51
CA GLU A 59 -5.72 -8.34 -8.34
C GLU A 59 -4.34 -8.96 -8.53
N ALA A 60 -3.39 -8.63 -7.65
CA ALA A 60 -2.03 -9.12 -7.72
C ALA A 60 -1.58 -9.68 -6.37
N VAL A 61 -0.80 -10.76 -6.40
CA VAL A 61 -0.25 -11.38 -5.18
C VAL A 61 1.16 -10.86 -4.96
N ALA A 62 1.40 -10.25 -3.80
CA ALA A 62 2.72 -9.77 -3.38
C ALA A 62 3.12 -10.48 -2.09
N GLY A 63 3.86 -11.60 -2.23
CA GLY A 63 4.17 -12.48 -1.10
C GLY A 63 2.91 -13.20 -0.59
N ASP A 64 2.56 -12.99 0.67
CA ASP A 64 1.36 -13.57 1.30
C ASP A 64 0.15 -12.63 1.27
N GLU A 65 0.26 -11.47 0.63
CA GLU A 65 -0.78 -10.44 0.58
C GLU A 65 -1.40 -10.32 -0.81
N ILE A 66 -2.72 -10.09 -0.86
CA ILE A 66 -3.45 -9.74 -2.07
C ILE A 66 -3.55 -8.22 -2.15
N LEU A 67 -3.10 -7.65 -3.26
CA LEU A 67 -3.18 -6.24 -3.59
C LEU A 67 -4.24 -6.01 -4.67
N TYR A 68 -5.03 -4.95 -4.50
CA TYR A 68 -5.96 -4.47 -5.52
C TYR A 68 -5.42 -3.16 -6.08
N LEU A 69 -4.98 -3.16 -7.32
CA LEU A 69 -4.30 -2.04 -7.96
C LEU A 69 -5.23 -1.38 -8.98
N ILE A 70 -5.33 -0.04 -8.95
CA ILE A 70 -6.17 0.74 -9.85
C ILE A 70 -5.25 1.46 -10.85
N PRO A 71 -5.13 1.01 -12.11
CA PRO A 71 -4.34 1.70 -13.11
C PRO A 71 -4.99 3.01 -13.51
N VAL A 72 -4.39 4.14 -13.12
CA VAL A 72 -5.00 5.47 -13.32
C VAL A 72 -5.07 5.89 -14.80
N ASN A 73 -4.14 5.40 -15.60
CA ASN A 73 -4.10 5.62 -17.05
C ASN A 73 -4.74 4.47 -17.85
N GLY A 74 -5.37 3.52 -17.16
CA GLY A 74 -5.93 2.31 -17.77
C GLY A 74 -4.86 1.30 -18.21
N LEU A 75 -5.31 0.34 -19.02
CA LEU A 75 -4.51 -0.70 -19.65
C LEU A 75 -4.51 -0.51 -21.17
N PRO A 76 -3.50 -1.03 -21.89
CA PRO A 76 -3.58 -1.19 -23.34
C PRO A 76 -4.87 -1.94 -23.72
N GLU A 77 -5.52 -1.54 -24.81
CA GLU A 77 -6.85 -2.07 -25.20
C GLU A 77 -6.85 -3.60 -25.33
N GLU A 78 -5.77 -4.15 -25.86
CA GLU A 78 -5.55 -5.60 -26.03
C GLU A 78 -5.43 -6.37 -24.71
N LEU A 79 -5.00 -5.71 -23.63
CA LEU A 79 -4.85 -6.31 -22.30
C LEU A 79 -5.98 -5.92 -21.34
N ASN A 80 -6.82 -4.96 -21.73
CA ASN A 80 -7.94 -4.48 -20.94
C ASN A 80 -9.17 -5.40 -21.12
N VAL A 81 -9.02 -6.67 -20.77
CA VAL A 81 -10.05 -7.71 -20.87
C VAL A 81 -10.29 -8.30 -19.49
N ASP A 82 -11.56 -8.40 -19.09
CA ASP A 82 -11.93 -8.98 -17.79
C ASP A 82 -11.46 -10.44 -17.70
N GLY A 83 -10.79 -10.78 -16.60
CA GLY A 83 -10.18 -12.08 -16.37
C GLY A 83 -8.82 -12.30 -17.05
N ALA A 84 -8.29 -11.34 -17.81
CA ALA A 84 -6.97 -11.45 -18.40
C ALA A 84 -5.89 -11.52 -17.32
N THR A 85 -4.91 -12.41 -17.52
CA THR A 85 -3.71 -12.48 -16.67
C THR A 85 -2.62 -11.68 -17.36
N ILE A 86 -2.04 -10.73 -16.64
CA ILE A 86 -1.02 -9.82 -17.16
C ILE A 86 0.20 -9.83 -16.26
N ARG A 87 1.36 -9.66 -16.87
CA ARG A 87 2.63 -9.42 -16.19
C ARG A 87 2.98 -7.94 -16.27
N PHE A 88 3.43 -7.35 -15.17
CA PHE A 88 3.67 -5.91 -15.11
C PHE A 88 4.63 -5.48 -13.98
N ASN A 89 5.08 -4.24 -14.07
CA ASN A 89 5.68 -3.47 -12.99
C ASN A 89 4.73 -2.32 -12.59
N TYR A 90 4.81 -1.82 -11.36
CA TYR A 90 3.96 -0.70 -10.94
C TYR A 90 4.65 0.28 -10.00
N THR A 91 4.10 1.49 -9.94
CA THR A 91 4.43 2.51 -8.93
C THR A 91 3.14 2.97 -8.26
N ALA A 92 3.04 2.83 -6.94
CA ALA A 92 1.91 3.36 -6.18
C ALA A 92 1.89 4.90 -6.19
N LEU A 93 0.73 5.47 -6.48
CA LEU A 93 0.50 6.91 -6.55
C LEU A 93 -0.14 7.39 -5.25
N ARG A 94 0.37 8.51 -4.74
CA ARG A 94 -0.17 9.17 -3.54
C ARG A 94 -1.27 10.15 -3.93
N MET A 95 -2.40 9.62 -4.36
CA MET A 95 -3.56 10.41 -4.76
C MET A 95 -4.86 9.82 -4.18
N PRO A 96 -5.95 10.62 -4.15
CA PRO A 96 -7.27 10.09 -3.85
C PRO A 96 -7.65 8.99 -4.84
N GLN A 97 -8.58 8.15 -4.41
CA GLN A 97 -9.14 7.11 -5.25
C GLN A 97 -9.84 7.73 -6.49
N PRO A 98 -9.59 7.22 -7.71
CA PRO A 98 -10.27 7.66 -8.92
C PRO A 98 -11.80 7.51 -8.82
N GLU A 99 -12.52 8.33 -9.58
CA GLU A 99 -13.98 8.29 -9.64
C GLU A 99 -14.48 6.92 -10.12
N GLY A 100 -15.56 6.42 -9.51
CA GLY A 100 -16.16 5.12 -9.84
C GLY A 100 -15.45 3.91 -9.23
N CYS A 101 -14.29 4.10 -8.58
CA CYS A 101 -13.61 3.04 -7.81
C CYS A 101 -14.03 3.06 -6.34
N THR A 102 -14.28 1.88 -5.76
CA THR A 102 -14.69 1.70 -4.36
C THR A 102 -13.54 1.28 -3.44
N LYS A 103 -12.59 0.50 -3.97
CA LYS A 103 -11.40 0.03 -3.23
C LYS A 103 -10.19 -0.20 -4.14
N GLY A 104 -8.98 0.02 -3.60
CA GLY A 104 -7.71 -0.29 -4.26
C GLY A 104 -6.65 0.81 -4.12
N ILE A 105 -5.45 0.53 -4.59
CA ILE A 105 -4.29 1.42 -4.58
C ILE A 105 -4.13 2.01 -5.98
N PRO A 106 -4.22 3.34 -6.17
CA PRO A 106 -3.93 3.96 -7.46
C PRO A 106 -2.47 3.70 -7.86
N VAL A 107 -2.25 3.25 -9.09
CA VAL A 107 -0.91 2.93 -9.61
C VAL A 107 -0.68 3.45 -11.02
N GLU A 108 0.58 3.68 -11.33
CA GLU A 108 1.11 3.75 -12.69
C GLU A 108 1.69 2.39 -13.07
N LEU A 109 1.24 1.80 -14.18
CA LEU A 109 1.79 0.53 -14.69
C LEU A 109 2.94 0.77 -15.65
N ARG A 110 3.87 -0.18 -15.70
CA ARG A 110 5.02 -0.21 -16.62
C ARG A 110 5.27 -1.65 -17.06
N ASP A 111 5.84 -1.80 -18.25
CA ASP A 111 6.24 -3.11 -18.80
C ASP A 111 5.10 -4.15 -18.75
N VAL A 112 3.91 -3.76 -19.23
CA VAL A 112 2.70 -4.58 -19.17
C VAL A 112 2.63 -5.50 -20.39
N GLU A 113 2.52 -6.81 -20.15
CA GLU A 113 2.49 -7.86 -21.17
C GLU A 113 1.43 -8.91 -20.80
N GLU A 114 0.90 -9.63 -21.81
CA GLU A 114 0.05 -10.83 -21.59
C GLU A 114 0.90 -11.98 -21.02
N GLU A 115 0.34 -12.79 -20.13
CA GLU A 115 0.98 -14.04 -19.65
C GLU A 115 0.73 -15.25 -20.57
#